data_AF-A0A2U1KVK1-F1
#
_entry.id   AF-A0A2U1KVK1-F1
#
_cell.length_a   1.000
_cell.length_b   1.000
_cell.length_c   1.000
_cell.angle_alpha   90.00
_cell.angle_beta   90.00
_cell.angle_gamma   90.00
#
_symmetry.space_group_name_H-M   'P 1'
#
loop_
_entity.id
_entity.type
_entity.pdbx_description
1 polymer ?
#
loop_
_entity_poly.entity_id
_entity_poly.type
_entity_poly.pdbx_seq_one_letter_code
_entity_poly.pdbx_strand_id
1 'polypeptide(L)'
;MGQGLRASGHRGLGAWFGLSESSDSGHELVGFLDDGKCNIFDGSWVWDEKYPLYESKDCLLLDGGFRCSENGRLDRFYTKWRWQPKDCNLPRY
;
A
#
# COMPACT_ATOMS: atom_id res chain seq x y z
N MET A 1 45.49 53.65 19.11
CA MET A 1 46.86 53.09 19.06
C MET A 1 46.71 51.60 18.74
N GLY A 2 46.87 51.13 17.49
CA GLY A 2 48.12 50.64 16.90
C GLY A 2 48.56 49.32 17.57
N GLN A 3 48.86 48.17 16.91
CA GLN A 3 49.18 47.86 15.52
C GLN A 3 49.02 46.34 15.24
N GLY A 4 48.93 45.98 13.94
CA GLY A 4 49.59 44.81 13.32
C GLY A 4 48.78 43.52 13.18
N LEU A 5 48.94 42.66 12.16
CA LEU A 5 49.75 42.64 10.93
C LEU A 5 49.08 41.66 9.94
N ARG A 6 49.20 41.91 8.63
CA ARG A 6 48.76 41.02 7.54
C ARG A 6 49.59 39.73 7.49
N ALA A 7 48.97 38.61 7.13
CA ALA A 7 49.63 37.54 6.39
C ALA A 7 48.76 37.11 5.19
N SER A 8 49.42 36.93 4.06
CA SER A 8 48.87 36.68 2.73
C SER A 8 48.53 35.20 2.52
N GLY A 9 47.61 34.93 1.60
CA GLY A 9 46.86 33.68 1.48
C GLY A 9 47.58 32.50 0.82
N HIS A 10 46.85 31.41 0.61
CA HIS A 10 47.11 30.46 -0.46
C HIS A 10 45.82 29.81 -0.97
N ARG A 11 45.85 29.59 -2.28
CA ARG A 11 44.79 29.17 -3.19
C ARG A 11 44.31 27.75 -2.89
N GLY A 12 43.01 27.51 -3.02
CA GLY A 12 42.44 26.16 -3.02
C GLY A 12 41.09 26.19 -3.72
N LEU A 13 41.12 25.97 -5.03
CA LEU A 13 39.95 25.76 -5.87
C LEU A 13 39.20 24.52 -5.37
N GLY A 14 37.97 24.71 -4.92
CA GLY A 14 37.04 23.64 -4.59
C GLY A 14 35.65 24.03 -5.06
N ALA A 15 35.49 24.15 -6.38
CA ALA A 15 34.17 24.15 -7.01
C ALA A 15 33.59 22.74 -6.84
N TRP A 16 32.98 22.47 -5.69
CA TRP A 16 32.11 21.33 -5.53
C TRP A 16 30.77 21.75 -6.10
N PHE A 17 30.56 21.34 -7.35
CA PHE A 17 29.35 21.54 -8.13
C PHE A 17 28.10 21.41 -7.26
N GLY A 18 27.30 22.47 -7.24
CA GLY A 18 25.90 22.38 -6.86
C GLY A 18 25.20 21.44 -7.84
N LEU A 19 24.83 20.26 -7.37
CA LEU A 19 23.81 19.46 -8.02
C LEU A 19 22.47 19.91 -7.47
N SER A 20 21.76 20.60 -8.37
CA SER A 20 20.34 20.86 -8.34
C SER A 20 19.56 19.61 -7.92
N GLU A 21 18.56 19.85 -7.07
CA GLU A 21 17.35 19.08 -6.85
C GLU A 21 17.10 17.97 -7.88
N SER A 22 17.29 16.73 -7.46
CA SER A 22 16.65 15.58 -8.09
C SER A 22 15.56 15.12 -7.12
N SER A 23 14.37 15.70 -7.28
CA SER A 23 13.12 15.03 -6.91
C SER A 23 13.13 13.68 -7.64
N ASP A 24 13.44 12.60 -6.91
CA ASP A 24 13.38 11.25 -7.44
C ASP A 24 11.92 10.90 -7.68
N SER A 25 11.51 11.08 -8.94
CA SER A 25 10.21 10.72 -9.45
C SER A 25 10.16 9.22 -9.69
N GLY A 26 9.36 8.54 -8.88
CA GLY A 26 8.56 7.42 -9.36
C GLY A 26 9.22 6.05 -9.28
N HIS A 27 9.12 5.44 -8.10
CA HIS A 27 8.55 4.11 -8.03
C HIS A 27 7.53 4.10 -6.89
N GLU A 28 6.27 4.33 -7.24
CA GLU A 28 5.13 4.11 -6.35
C GLU A 28 5.06 2.60 -6.08
N LEU A 29 5.84 2.15 -5.11
CA LEU A 29 5.48 0.93 -4.42
C LEU A 29 4.18 1.32 -3.69
N VAL A 30 3.03 1.03 -4.30
CA VAL A 30 1.76 0.97 -3.59
C VAL A 30 1.94 -0.11 -2.54
N GLY A 31 2.53 0.27 -1.41
CA GLY A 31 2.58 -0.57 -0.24
C GLY A 31 1.12 -0.85 0.08
N PHE A 32 0.72 -2.12 -0.03
CA PHE A 32 -0.56 -2.59 0.51
C PHE A 32 -0.68 -2.28 2.02
N LEU A 33 0.45 -1.94 2.65
CA LEU A 33 0.62 -1.48 4.02
C LEU A 33 1.25 -0.09 4.03
N ASP A 34 0.46 0.89 3.58
CA ASP A 34 0.27 2.18 4.26
C ASP A 34 1.40 3.24 4.28
N ASP A 35 1.06 4.40 3.72
CA ASP A 35 1.65 5.72 4.02
C ASP A 35 0.93 6.42 5.20
N GLY A 36 0.53 5.68 6.24
CA GLY A 36 -0.17 6.20 7.43
C GLY A 36 -1.64 6.61 7.27
N LYS A 37 -2.26 6.38 6.10
CA LYS A 37 -3.57 6.96 5.73
C LYS A 37 -4.71 5.96 5.65
N CYS A 38 -4.45 4.66 5.49
CA CYS A 38 -5.51 3.65 5.47
C CYS A 38 -5.11 2.38 6.20
N ASN A 39 -5.67 2.20 7.41
CA ASN A 39 -5.58 0.94 8.11
C ASN A 39 -6.55 -0.07 7.49
N ILE A 40 -6.04 -0.98 6.65
CA ILE A 40 -6.85 -2.02 5.99
C ILE A 40 -7.54 -2.99 6.96
N PHE A 41 -7.08 -3.05 8.21
CA PHE A 41 -7.64 -3.92 9.25
C PHE A 41 -8.73 -3.21 10.09
N ASP A 42 -8.89 -1.90 9.96
CA ASP A 42 -9.98 -1.13 10.59
C ASP A 42 -11.10 -0.86 9.58
N GLY A 43 -12.27 -1.41 9.84
CA GLY A 43 -13.38 -1.40 8.90
C GLY A 43 -14.55 -2.23 9.37
N SER A 44 -15.43 -2.55 8.43
CA SER A 44 -16.62 -3.34 8.71
C SER A 44 -16.96 -4.27 7.55
N TRP A 45 -17.72 -5.32 7.85
CA TRP A 45 -18.34 -6.15 6.85
C TRP A 45 -19.56 -5.42 6.28
N VAL A 46 -19.62 -5.30 4.96
CA VAL A 46 -20.74 -4.71 4.23
C VAL A 46 -21.36 -5.76 3.31
N TRP A 47 -22.69 -5.73 3.19
CA TRP A 47 -23.40 -6.61 2.26
C TRP A 47 -23.22 -6.14 0.83
N ASP A 48 -22.86 -7.05 -0.08
CA ASP A 48 -22.67 -6.77 -1.50
C ASP A 48 -23.39 -7.80 -2.37
N GLU A 49 -24.36 -7.33 -3.16
CA GLU A 49 -25.14 -8.21 -4.06
C GLU A 49 -24.28 -8.83 -5.17
N LYS A 50 -23.16 -8.19 -5.53
CA LYS A 50 -22.23 -8.68 -6.56
C LYS A 50 -21.34 -9.82 -6.06
N TYR A 51 -21.31 -10.09 -4.76
CA TYR A 51 -20.58 -11.21 -4.18
C TYR A 51 -21.37 -12.52 -4.30
N PRO A 52 -20.71 -13.69 -4.23
CA PRO A 52 -19.27 -13.89 -4.10
C PRO A 52 -18.50 -13.62 -5.39
N LEU A 53 -17.18 -13.51 -5.26
CA LEU A 53 -16.26 -13.32 -6.39
C LEU A 53 -16.10 -14.59 -7.24
N TYR A 54 -16.33 -15.75 -6.63
CA TYR A 54 -16.31 -17.05 -7.27
C TYR A 54 -17.27 -17.98 -6.53
N GLU A 55 -17.73 -19.02 -7.21
CA GLU A 55 -18.50 -20.09 -6.61
C GLU A 55 -17.58 -21.30 -6.37
N SER A 56 -17.67 -21.95 -5.22
CA SER A 56 -16.79 -23.08 -4.83
C SER A 56 -16.83 -24.23 -5.84
N LYS A 57 -18.02 -24.51 -6.40
CA LYS A 57 -18.22 -25.51 -7.46
C LYS A 57 -17.42 -25.24 -8.74
N ASP A 58 -17.15 -23.99 -9.06
CA ASP A 58 -16.51 -23.59 -10.32
C ASP A 58 -14.97 -23.55 -10.18
N CYS A 59 -14.45 -23.66 -8.95
CA CYS A 59 -13.01 -23.69 -8.67
C CYS A 59 -12.50 -25.13 -8.53
N LEU A 60 -11.74 -25.59 -9.54
CA LEU A 60 -11.16 -26.94 -9.58
C LEU A 60 -10.03 -27.16 -8.57
N LEU A 61 -9.37 -26.09 -8.15
CA LEU A 61 -8.25 -26.13 -7.20
C LEU A 61 -8.72 -26.04 -5.73
N LEU A 62 -9.99 -25.76 -5.50
CA LEU A 62 -10.53 -25.63 -4.15
C LEU A 62 -10.64 -27.01 -3.50
N ASP A 63 -9.87 -27.21 -2.44
CA ASP A 63 -9.88 -28.46 -1.68
C ASP A 63 -11.28 -28.79 -1.12
N GLY A 64 -11.58 -30.08 -1.03
CA GLY A 64 -12.88 -30.59 -0.63
C GLY A 64 -13.33 -30.10 0.75
N GLY A 65 -12.41 -29.85 1.68
CA GLY A 65 -12.73 -29.34 3.02
C GLY A 65 -13.35 -27.94 3.01
N PHE A 66 -13.08 -27.13 1.98
CA PHE A 66 -13.57 -25.75 1.87
C PHE A 66 -14.85 -25.60 1.03
N ARG A 67 -15.36 -26.70 0.47
CA ARG A 67 -16.55 -26.74 -0.38
C ARG A 67 -17.84 -26.79 0.44
N CYS A 68 -18.09 -25.76 1.24
CA CYS A 68 -19.18 -25.77 2.24
C CYS A 68 -20.57 -26.00 1.63
N SER A 69 -20.89 -25.36 0.49
CA SER A 69 -22.18 -25.55 -0.19
C SER A 69 -22.35 -26.98 -0.70
N GLU A 70 -21.28 -27.58 -1.22
CA GLU A 70 -21.29 -28.96 -1.68
C GLU A 70 -21.30 -29.96 -0.51
N ASN A 71 -20.77 -29.56 0.65
CA ASN A 71 -20.71 -30.34 1.89
C ASN A 71 -21.95 -30.18 2.78
N GLY A 72 -23.09 -29.75 2.21
CA GLY A 72 -24.40 -29.77 2.87
C GLY A 72 -24.80 -28.48 3.58
N ARG A 73 -24.02 -27.40 3.48
CA ARG A 73 -24.45 -26.09 3.98
C ARG A 73 -25.50 -25.48 3.03
N LEU A 74 -26.70 -25.24 3.56
CA LEU A 74 -27.83 -24.75 2.77
C LEU A 74 -27.87 -23.23 2.63
N ASP A 75 -27.37 -22.50 3.62
CA ASP A 75 -27.34 -21.04 3.60
C ASP A 75 -26.19 -20.51 2.75
N ARG A 76 -26.47 -19.48 1.94
CA ARG A 76 -25.47 -18.85 1.05
C ARG A 76 -25.17 -17.39 1.42
N PHE A 77 -25.81 -16.84 2.46
CA PHE A 77 -25.64 -15.43 2.83
C PHE A 77 -24.23 -15.11 3.34
N TYR A 78 -23.50 -16.11 3.86
CA TYR A 78 -22.15 -15.90 4.38
C TYR A 78 -21.16 -15.46 3.28
N THR A 79 -21.44 -15.79 2.01
CA THR A 79 -20.59 -15.42 0.88
C THR A 79 -20.85 -14.02 0.34
N LYS A 80 -21.89 -13.33 0.84
CA LYS A 80 -22.33 -12.00 0.38
C LYS A 80 -21.67 -10.83 1.11
N TRP A 81 -20.84 -11.12 2.11
CA TRP A 81 -20.17 -10.08 2.88
C TRP A 81 -18.81 -9.72 2.26
N ARG A 82 -18.57 -8.43 2.11
CA ARG A 82 -17.29 -7.86 1.67
C ARG A 82 -16.68 -7.03 2.80
N TRP A 83 -15.37 -7.13 2.98
CA TRP A 83 -14.65 -6.27 3.91
C TRP A 83 -14.46 -4.87 3.30
N GLN A 84 -14.83 -3.83 4.04
CA GLN A 84 -14.66 -2.43 3.65
C GLN A 84 -13.87 -1.68 4.72
N PRO A 85 -12.59 -1.31 4.44
CA PRO A 85 -11.84 -0.41 5.28
C PRO A 85 -12.56 0.93 5.44
N LYS A 86 -12.38 1.55 6.60
CA LYS A 86 -13.07 2.80 6.94
C LYS A 86 -12.59 3.99 6.10
N ASP A 87 -11.28 4.09 5.89
CA ASP A 87 -10.64 5.30 5.36
C ASP A 87 -10.19 5.16 3.90
N CYS A 88 -10.40 4.00 3.27
CA CYS A 88 -10.12 3.81 1.85
C CYS A 88 -10.95 2.70 1.20
N ASN A 89 -10.91 2.66 -0.13
CA ASN A 89 -11.48 1.58 -0.92
C ASN A 89 -10.38 0.62 -1.38
N LEU A 90 -10.60 -0.67 -1.18
CA LEU A 90 -9.70 -1.69 -1.73
C LEU A 90 -9.81 -1.72 -3.26
N PRO A 91 -8.68 -1.77 -4.00
CA PRO A 91 -8.69 -2.04 -5.43
C PRO A 91 -9.49 -3.30 -5.72
N ARG A 92 -10.31 -3.24 -6.78
CA ARG A 92 -11.04 -4.42 -7.25
C ARG A 92 -10.11 -5.20 -8.19
N TYR A 93 -10.28 -6.52 -8.14
CA TYR A 93 -9.64 -7.53 -8.99
C TYR A 93 -9.70 -7.19 -10.48
#